data_AF-A0A0F9QX37-F1
#
_entry.id   AF-A0A0F9QX37-F1
#
_cell.length_a   1.000
_cell.length_b   1.000
_cell.length_c   1.000
_cell.angle_alpha   90.00
_cell.angle_beta   90.00
_cell.angle_gamma   90.00
#
_symmetry.space_group_name_H-M   'P 1'
#
loop_
_entity.id
_entity.type
_entity.pdbx_description
1 polymer ?
#
loop_
_entity_poly.entity_id
_entity_poly.type
_entity_poly.pdbx_seq_one_letter_code
_entity_poly.pdbx_strand_id
1 'polypeptide(L)'
;MKNNKLYKVVFIFMSIIVLASCETDFDNPNAATAEETYSSREGILAASVGLQQLYSTTGVRWIVETPAITTREGGITTTFQNMIELEDGGASLPNFNSNVQGLWSSMLRV
;
A
#
# COMPACT_ATOMS: atom_id res chain seq x y z
N MET A 1 -49.63 8.07 -11.87
CA MET A 1 -48.71 8.26 -13.03
C MET A 1 -47.67 9.38 -12.85
N LYS A 2 -47.93 10.44 -12.06
CA LYS A 2 -47.00 11.58 -11.87
C LYS A 2 -45.70 11.17 -11.16
N ASN A 3 -45.77 10.26 -10.17
CA ASN A 3 -44.61 9.80 -9.40
C ASN A 3 -43.62 8.97 -10.27
N ASN A 4 -44.12 8.14 -11.19
CA ASN A 4 -43.24 7.39 -12.12
C ASN A 4 -42.47 8.30 -13.10
N LYS A 5 -43.02 9.47 -13.45
CA LYS A 5 -42.28 10.47 -14.23
C LYS A 5 -41.21 11.16 -13.37
N LEU A 6 -41.51 11.43 -12.10
CA LEU A 6 -40.55 12.01 -11.15
C LEU A 6 -39.36 11.08 -10.89
N TYR A 7 -39.60 9.79 -10.62
CA TYR A 7 -38.51 8.81 -10.41
C TYR A 7 -37.61 8.66 -11.64
N LYS A 8 -38.17 8.71 -12.86
CA LYS A 8 -37.37 8.70 -14.09
C LYS A 8 -36.47 9.94 -14.22
N VAL A 9 -36.99 11.12 -13.87
CA VAL A 9 -36.22 12.37 -13.89
C VAL A 9 -35.10 12.32 -12.85
N VAL A 10 -35.38 11.85 -11.63
CA VAL A 10 -34.36 11.68 -10.57
C VAL A 10 -33.29 10.69 -10.99
N PHE A 11 -33.66 9.56 -11.59
CA PHE A 11 -32.69 8.56 -12.06
C PHE A 11 -31.78 9.10 -13.17
N ILE A 12 -32.36 9.85 -14.12
CA ILE A 12 -31.58 10.51 -15.19
C ILE A 12 -30.63 11.54 -14.59
N PHE A 13 -31.09 12.35 -13.64
CA PHE A 13 -30.26 13.38 -13.00
C PHE A 13 -29.11 12.76 -12.19
N MET A 14 -29.38 11.68 -11.44
CA MET A 14 -28.35 10.92 -10.72
C MET A 14 -27.32 10.30 -11.66
N SER A 15 -27.75 9.81 -12.83
CA SER A 15 -26.85 9.24 -13.85
C SER A 15 -25.91 10.30 -14.44
N ILE A 16 -26.39 11.55 -14.60
CA ILE A 16 -25.57 12.66 -15.10
C ILE A 16 -24.50 13.07 -14.07
N ILE A 17 -24.81 13.02 -12.77
CA ILE A 17 -23.85 13.34 -11.71
C ILE A 17 -22.71 12.31 -11.65
N VAL A 18 -23.01 11.02 -11.86
CA VAL A 18 -21.98 9.96 -11.89
C VAL A 18 -21.03 10.11 -13.07
N LEU A 19 -21.51 10.62 -14.21
CA LEU A 19 -20.67 10.87 -15.40
C LEU A 19 -19.88 12.18 -15.32
N ALA A 20 -20.19 13.05 -14.36
CA ALA A 20 -19.55 14.36 -14.17
C ALA A 20 -18.57 14.39 -12.98
N SER A 21 -18.16 13.23 -12.45
CA SER A 21 -17.15 13.20 -11.39
C SER A 21 -15.79 13.61 -11.95
N CYS A 22 -15.11 14.53 -11.27
CA CYS A 22 -13.72 14.84 -11.56
C CYS A 22 -12.83 13.63 -11.28
N GLU A 23 -11.84 13.44 -12.14
CA GLU A 23 -10.75 12.50 -11.87
C GLU A 23 -9.99 12.96 -10.62
N THR A 24 -9.79 12.03 -9.68
CA THR A 24 -8.99 12.27 -8.47
C THR A 24 -7.55 11.79 -8.64
N ASP A 25 -7.21 11.28 -9.83
CA ASP A 25 -5.84 10.96 -10.18
C ASP A 25 -5.17 12.26 -10.64
N PHE A 26 -4.27 12.76 -9.80
CA PHE A 26 -3.54 13.99 -10.06
C PHE A 26 -2.12 13.63 -10.44
N ASP A 27 -1.65 14.14 -11.58
CA ASP A 27 -0.26 13.99 -11.98
C ASP A 27 0.66 14.50 -10.88
N ASN A 28 1.54 13.64 -10.38
CA ASN A 28 2.61 14.03 -9.49
C ASN A 28 3.80 14.47 -10.35
N PRO A 29 4.07 15.79 -10.50
CA PRO A 29 5.15 16.26 -11.38
C PRO A 29 6.55 15.86 -10.89
N ASN A 30 6.67 15.33 -9.66
CA ASN A 30 7.93 14.83 -9.11
C ASN A 30 8.07 13.31 -9.21
N ALA A 31 7.04 12.58 -9.65
CA ALA A 31 7.13 11.15 -9.87
C ALA A 31 7.65 10.87 -11.29
N ALA A 32 8.54 9.90 -11.41
CA ALA A 32 8.97 9.41 -12.71
C ALA A 32 7.77 8.74 -13.41
N THR A 33 7.49 9.16 -14.65
CA THR A 33 6.40 8.57 -15.43
C THR A 33 6.81 7.22 -16.01
N ALA A 34 5.82 6.41 -16.41
CA ALA A 34 6.08 5.13 -17.08
C ALA A 34 6.83 5.32 -18.40
N GLU A 35 6.52 6.39 -19.15
CA GLU A 35 7.20 6.71 -20.41
C GLU A 35 8.68 7.02 -20.14
N GLU A 36 9.01 7.86 -19.15
CA GLU A 36 10.40 8.17 -18.79
C GLU A 36 11.16 6.95 -18.27
N THR A 37 10.48 6.05 -17.55
CA THR A 37 11.09 4.90 -16.90
C THR A 37 11.32 3.73 -17.86
N TYR A 38 10.40 3.47 -18.80
CA TYR A 38 10.38 2.25 -19.60
C TYR A 38 10.62 2.44 -21.10
N SER A 39 10.76 3.68 -21.59
CA SER A 39 11.04 3.95 -23.02
C SER A 39 12.49 3.74 -23.44
N SER A 40 13.44 3.69 -22.49
CA SER A 40 14.87 3.57 -22.77
C SER A 40 15.53 2.43 -21.99
N ARG A 41 16.64 1.92 -22.52
CA ARG A 41 17.46 0.91 -21.85
C ARG A 41 17.95 1.44 -20.49
N GLU A 42 18.41 2.67 -20.47
CA GLU A 42 18.97 3.33 -19.29
C GLU A 42 17.90 3.52 -18.21
N GLY A 43 16.67 3.89 -18.60
CA GLY A 43 15.52 4.00 -17.69
C GLY A 43 15.21 2.66 -17.01
N ILE A 44 15.14 1.57 -17.78
CA ILE A 44 14.87 0.23 -17.25
C ILE A 44 15.97 -0.21 -16.27
N LEU A 45 17.24 0.07 -16.59
CA LEU A 45 18.36 -0.23 -15.70
C LEU A 45 18.30 0.60 -14.41
N ALA A 46 18.01 1.90 -14.51
CA ALA A 46 17.86 2.76 -13.34
C ALA A 46 16.71 2.30 -12.42
N ALA A 47 15.56 1.93 -13.01
CA ALA A 47 14.42 1.39 -12.27
C ALA A 47 14.79 0.08 -11.54
N SER A 48 15.47 -0.84 -12.24
CA SER A 48 15.88 -2.13 -11.67
C SER A 48 16.84 -1.96 -10.47
N VAL A 49 17.84 -1.08 -10.61
CA VAL A 49 18.79 -0.78 -9.53
C VAL A 49 18.09 -0.09 -8.35
N GLY A 50 17.17 0.85 -8.64
CA GLY A 50 16.37 1.53 -7.62
C GLY A 50 15.50 0.55 -6.82
N LEU A 51 14.82 -0.38 -7.49
CA LEU A 51 14.03 -1.43 -6.84
C LEU A 51 14.90 -2.33 -5.96
N GLN A 52 16.07 -2.74 -6.45
CA GLN A 52 17.00 -3.54 -5.64
C GLN A 52 17.49 -2.79 -4.40
N GLN A 53 17.80 -1.50 -4.54
CA GLN A 53 18.21 -0.65 -3.42
C GLN A 53 17.07 -0.45 -2.41
N LEU A 54 15.84 -0.22 -2.87
CA LEU A 54 14.66 -0.09 -2.02
C LEU A 54 14.37 -1.39 -1.26
N TYR A 55 14.41 -2.54 -1.94
CA TYR A 55 14.28 -3.85 -1.31
C TYR A 55 15.35 -4.03 -0.23
N SER A 56 16.61 -3.76 -0.56
CA SER A 56 17.74 -4.03 0.35
C SER A 56 17.74 -3.12 1.58
N THR A 57 17.30 -1.87 1.45
CA THR A 57 17.35 -0.88 2.54
C THR A 57 16.07 -0.80 3.36
N THR A 58 14.93 -1.12 2.74
CA THR A 58 13.61 -1.01 3.38
C THR A 58 12.92 -2.35 3.53
N GLY A 59 12.84 -3.15 2.46
CA GLY A 59 12.07 -4.40 2.43
C GLY A 59 12.66 -5.51 3.31
N VAL A 60 13.98 -5.72 3.22
CA VAL A 60 14.69 -6.82 3.92
C VAL A 60 14.43 -6.78 5.43
N ARG A 61 14.45 -5.59 6.05
CA ARG A 61 14.19 -5.45 7.49
C ARG A 61 12.87 -6.10 7.86
N TRP A 62 11.79 -5.76 7.16
CA TRP A 62 10.46 -6.25 7.50
C TRP A 62 10.30 -7.75 7.24
N ILE A 63 10.86 -8.26 6.14
CA ILE A 63 10.82 -9.69 5.76
C ILE A 63 11.64 -10.56 6.72
N VAL A 64 12.73 -10.05 7.28
CA VAL A 64 13.56 -10.83 8.21
C VAL A 64 13.03 -10.70 9.63
N GLU A 65 12.84 -9.48 10.11
CA GLU A 65 12.50 -9.19 11.50
C GLU A 65 11.11 -9.75 11.87
N THR A 66 10.08 -9.44 11.08
CA THR A 66 8.69 -9.79 11.43
C THR A 66 8.50 -11.31 11.54
N PRO A 67 8.93 -12.11 10.55
CA PRO A 67 8.85 -13.57 10.65
C PRO A 67 9.76 -14.15 11.73
N ALA A 68 10.99 -13.64 11.90
CA ALA A 68 11.91 -14.14 12.93
C ALA A 68 11.30 -14.05 14.34
N ILE A 69 10.57 -12.97 14.64
CA ILE A 69 9.84 -12.83 15.91
C ILE A 69 8.69 -13.83 16.00
N THR A 70 7.83 -13.92 14.98
CA THR A 70 6.66 -14.83 15.02
C THR A 70 7.04 -16.32 15.06
N THR A 71 8.17 -16.70 14.48
CA THR A 71 8.70 -18.07 14.47
C THR A 71 9.60 -18.38 15.65
N ARG A 72 9.91 -17.38 16.50
CA ARG A 72 10.85 -17.47 17.62
C ARG A 72 12.28 -17.85 17.21
N GLU A 73 12.67 -17.55 15.98
CA GLU A 73 14.07 -17.63 15.52
C GLU A 73 14.88 -16.42 16.01
N GLY A 74 14.22 -15.28 16.23
CA GLY A 74 14.78 -14.08 16.85
C GLY A 74 14.03 -13.72 18.13
N GLY A 75 14.76 -13.31 19.16
CA GLY A 75 14.20 -12.85 20.43
C GLY A 75 14.18 -11.33 20.54
N ILE A 76 13.15 -10.79 21.19
CA ILE A 76 13.02 -9.35 21.40
C ILE A 76 13.88 -8.94 22.60
N THR A 77 14.76 -7.99 22.41
CA THR A 77 15.61 -7.40 23.46
C THR A 77 15.24 -5.96 23.80
N THR A 78 14.22 -5.42 23.13
CA THR A 78 13.73 -4.05 23.27
C THR A 78 12.39 -4.02 24.00
N THR A 79 11.94 -2.82 24.39
CA THR A 79 10.64 -2.60 25.04
C THR A 79 9.58 -2.12 24.04
N PHE A 80 9.76 -2.40 22.75
CA PHE A 80 8.82 -1.98 21.71
C PHE A 80 7.55 -2.84 21.76
N GLN A 81 6.44 -2.21 22.13
CA GLN A 81 5.15 -2.87 22.33
C GLN A 81 4.68 -3.65 21.10
N ASN A 82 4.85 -3.09 19.91
CA ASN A 82 4.53 -3.73 18.63
C ASN A 82 5.32 -5.03 18.39
N MET A 83 6.55 -5.13 18.88
CA MET A 83 7.32 -6.38 18.79
C MET A 83 6.82 -7.38 19.82
N ILE A 84 6.62 -6.95 21.07
CA ILE A 84 6.16 -7.83 22.16
C ILE A 84 4.82 -8.49 21.78
N GLU A 85 3.87 -7.69 21.29
CA GLU A 85 2.58 -8.18 20.79
C GLU A 85 2.73 -9.18 19.63
N LEU A 86 3.75 -8.99 18.79
CA LEU A 86 4.04 -9.88 17.67
C LEU A 86 4.64 -11.22 18.13
N GLU A 87 5.47 -11.23 19.18
CA GLU A 87 5.99 -12.45 19.81
C GLU A 87 4.92 -13.22 20.58
N ASP A 88 4.04 -12.50 21.29
CA ASP A 88 2.90 -13.09 22.00
C ASP A 88 1.89 -13.69 21.02
N GLY A 89 1.63 -13.00 19.91
CA GLY A 89 0.78 -13.46 18.82
C GLY A 89 -0.67 -13.73 19.22
N GLY A 90 -1.40 -14.43 18.34
CA GLY A 90 -2.76 -14.91 18.62
C GLY A 90 -3.76 -13.79 18.95
N ALA A 91 -4.55 -14.00 20.02
CA ALA A 91 -5.57 -13.05 20.47
C ALA A 91 -5.00 -11.76 21.09
N SER A 92 -3.70 -11.75 21.42
CA SER A 92 -3.00 -10.59 21.98
C SER A 92 -2.52 -9.61 20.89
N LEU A 93 -2.53 -10.02 19.62
CA LEU A 93 -2.08 -9.18 18.50
C LEU A 93 -3.19 -8.20 18.07
N PRO A 94 -3.03 -6.89 18.26
CA PRO A 94 -4.05 -5.93 17.84
C PRO A 94 -4.08 -5.75 16.31
N ASN A 95 -5.25 -5.40 15.79
CA ASN A 95 -5.45 -5.12 14.35
C ASN A 95 -4.64 -3.94 13.81
N PHE A 96 -4.01 -3.16 14.69
CA PHE A 96 -3.21 -1.98 14.34
C PHE A 96 -1.70 -2.16 14.59
N ASN A 97 -1.23 -3.40 14.75
CA ASN A 97 0.19 -3.66 14.96
C ASN A 97 1.04 -3.16 13.77
N SER A 98 2.02 -2.30 14.07
CA SER A 98 2.83 -1.62 13.04
C SER A 98 3.81 -2.55 12.32
N ASN A 99 4.21 -3.69 12.89
CA ASN A 99 5.03 -4.67 12.18
C ASN A 99 4.22 -5.42 11.12
N VAL A 100 2.98 -5.79 11.46
CA VAL A 100 2.07 -6.41 10.50
C VAL A 100 1.79 -5.44 9.35
N GLN A 101 1.39 -4.20 9.67
CA GLN A 101 1.12 -3.19 8.64
C GLN A 101 2.37 -2.82 7.85
N GLY A 102 3.52 -2.67 8.53
CA GLY A 102 4.81 -2.32 7.94
C GLY A 102 5.31 -3.37 6.94
N LEU A 103 5.14 -4.66 7.27
CA LEU A 103 5.46 -5.76 6.38
C LEU A 103 4.68 -5.65 5.06
N TRP A 104 3.35 -5.55 5.13
CA TRP A 104 2.52 -5.50 3.94
C TRP A 104 2.70 -4.19 3.16
N SER A 105 2.66 -3.04 3.83
CA SER A 105 2.78 -1.73 3.17
C SER A 105 4.13 -1.52 2.50
N SER A 106 5.22 -2.00 3.11
CA SER A 106 6.54 -1.87 2.52
C SER A 106 6.72 -2.83 1.34
N MET A 107 6.21 -4.06 1.45
CA MET A 107 6.33 -5.06 0.39
C MET A 107 5.38 -4.87 -0.78
N LEU A 108 4.32 -4.07 -0.65
CA LEU A 108 3.49 -3.65 -1.79
C LEU A 108 4.15 -2.55 -2.63
N ARG A 109 5.13 -1.83 -2.07
CA ARG A 109 5.84 -0.74 -2.76
C ARG A 109 7.12 -1.22 -3.47
N VAL A 110 7.65 -2.36 -3.06
CA VAL A 110 8.82 -3.02 -3.65
C VAL A 110 8.36 -4.00 -4.71
#